data_AF-K5XC41-F1
#
_entry.id   AF-K5XC41-F1
#
_cell.length_a   1.000
_cell.length_b   1.000
_cell.length_c   1.000
_cell.angle_alpha   90.00
_cell.angle_beta   90.00
_cell.angle_gamma   90.00
#
_symmetry.space_group_name_H-M   'P 1'
#
loop_
_entity.id
_entity.type
_entity.pdbx_description
1 polymer ?
#
loop_
_entity_poly.entity_id
_entity_poly.type
_entity_poly.pdbx_seq_one_letter_code
_entity_poly.pdbx_strand_id
1 'polypeptide(L)'
;MSYLNLSQFPALRFLTFEVVFNTLDNTHIIHIWTSILAVIRSIPKTAFLEHITLSSPVPHTILCSVWSRSTLVQALERLLYSVDRCFVRLIDRAQLRAVTLVPPSGEEFIEDNWVHIRSFFPALWDYVSLVTKRIDICYISHA
;
A
#
# COMPACT_ATOMS: atom_id res chain seq x y z
N MET A 1 -8.90 -5.78 19.72
CA MET A 1 -8.91 -5.50 18.27
C MET A 1 -9.33 -6.78 17.56
N SER A 2 -10.39 -6.72 16.76
CA SER A 2 -10.87 -7.87 15.98
C SER A 2 -9.87 -8.14 14.85
N TYR A 3 -9.16 -9.25 14.90
CA TYR A 3 -8.27 -9.66 13.81
C TYR A 3 -9.13 -10.12 12.63
N LEU A 4 -9.07 -9.38 11.52
CA LEU A 4 -9.68 -9.81 10.27
C LEU A 4 -8.95 -11.07 9.77
N ASN A 5 -9.57 -12.23 9.97
CA ASN A 5 -9.01 -13.49 9.49
C ASN A 5 -9.43 -13.73 8.04
N LEU A 6 -8.56 -13.35 7.11
CA LEU A 6 -8.82 -13.52 5.68
C LEU A 6 -8.91 -14.99 5.23
N SER A 7 -8.51 -15.95 6.06
CA SER A 7 -8.72 -17.37 5.79
C SER A 7 -10.19 -17.79 5.74
N GLN A 8 -11.09 -16.97 6.27
CA GLN A 8 -12.54 -17.20 6.22
C GLN A 8 -13.15 -16.82 4.86
N PHE A 9 -12.39 -16.21 3.96
CA PHE A 9 -12.85 -15.71 2.67
C PHE A 9 -12.11 -16.42 1.51
N PRO A 10 -12.39 -17.71 1.25
CA PRO A 10 -11.65 -18.49 0.25
C PRO A 10 -11.83 -17.97 -1.19
N ALA A 11 -12.92 -17.24 -1.45
CA ALA A 11 -13.22 -16.62 -2.75
C ALA A 11 -12.76 -15.16 -2.85
N LEU A 12 -11.97 -14.66 -1.90
CA LEU A 12 -11.48 -13.28 -1.91
C LEU A 12 -10.54 -13.06 -3.10
N ARG A 13 -10.96 -12.21 -4.03
CA ARG A 13 -10.19 -11.81 -5.23
C ARG A 13 -9.74 -10.36 -5.21
N PHE A 14 -10.44 -9.50 -4.46
CA PHE A 14 -10.21 -8.07 -4.38
C PHE A 14 -10.16 -7.64 -2.92
N LEU A 15 -9.19 -6.80 -2.58
CA LEU A 15 -9.07 -6.21 -1.25
C LEU A 15 -8.77 -4.72 -1.37
N THR A 16 -9.67 -3.88 -0.87
CA THR A 16 -9.51 -2.42 -0.90
C THR A 16 -9.33 -1.91 0.51
N PHE A 17 -8.28 -1.12 0.71
CA PHE A 17 -8.04 -0.35 1.91
C PHE A 17 -8.35 1.11 1.61
N GLU A 18 -9.47 1.59 2.14
CA GLU A 18 -9.80 3.01 2.11
C GLU A 18 -9.31 3.66 3.39
N VAL A 19 -8.32 4.54 3.26
CA VAL A 19 -7.76 5.26 4.39
C VAL A 19 -8.18 6.72 4.31
N VAL A 20 -8.82 7.20 5.37
CA VAL A 20 -9.23 8.62 5.47
C VAL A 20 -8.48 9.24 6.65
N PHE A 21 -7.64 10.24 6.35
CA PHE A 21 -6.88 10.96 7.37
C PHE A 21 -7.61 12.24 7.77
N ASN A 22 -8.44 12.17 8.82
CA ASN A 22 -9.14 13.34 9.36
C ASN A 22 -8.26 14.21 10.27
N THR A 23 -7.11 13.68 10.72
CA THR A 23 -6.14 14.38 11.57
C THR A 23 -4.71 13.97 11.20
N LEU A 24 -3.75 14.89 11.32
CA LEU A 24 -2.32 14.62 11.11
C LEU A 24 -1.62 14.12 12.39
N ASP A 25 -2.32 13.30 13.19
CA ASP A 25 -1.69 12.68 14.36
C ASP A 25 -0.84 11.48 13.91
N ASN A 26 0.46 11.61 14.13
CA ASN A 26 1.47 10.60 13.85
C ASN A 26 1.11 9.22 14.42
N THR A 27 0.50 9.16 15.60
CA THR A 27 0.11 7.91 16.26
C THR A 27 -0.96 7.18 15.46
N HIS A 28 -1.98 7.91 14.99
CA HIS A 28 -3.04 7.34 14.17
C HIS A 28 -2.51 6.84 12.83
N ILE A 29 -1.61 7.60 12.19
CA ILE A 29 -1.00 7.21 10.91
C ILE A 29 -0.21 5.90 11.05
N ILE A 30 0.64 5.79 12.09
CA ILE A 30 1.41 4.57 12.36
C ILE A 30 0.48 3.39 12.65
N HIS A 31 -0.59 3.61 13.41
CA HIS A 31 -1.56 2.57 13.75
C HIS A 31 -2.30 2.01 12.54
N ILE A 32 -2.71 2.89 11.61
CA ILE A 32 -3.34 2.50 10.34
C ILE A 32 -2.41 1.60 9.53
N TRP A 33 -1.17 2.04 9.31
CA TRP A 33 -0.20 1.24 8.54
C TRP A 33 0.15 -0.09 9.21
N THR A 34 0.20 -0.12 10.54
CA THR A 34 0.42 -1.36 11.30
C THR A 34 -0.74 -2.33 11.09
N SER A 35 -1.97 -1.81 11.04
CA SER A 35 -3.17 -2.61 10.78
C SER A 35 -3.20 -3.14 9.35
N ILE A 36 -2.87 -2.32 8.35
CA ILE A 36 -2.74 -2.74 6.95
C ILE A 36 -1.71 -3.87 6.82
N LEU A 37 -0.52 -3.71 7.41
CA LEU A 37 0.49 -4.76 7.40
C LEU A 37 0.00 -6.06 8.05
N ALA A 38 -0.71 -5.97 9.17
CA ALA A 38 -1.27 -7.14 9.85
C ALA A 38 -2.27 -7.89 8.97
N VAL A 39 -3.15 -7.17 8.26
CA VAL A 39 -4.11 -7.74 7.31
C VAL A 39 -3.40 -8.39 6.11
N ILE A 40 -2.43 -7.70 5.50
CA ILE A 40 -1.68 -8.25 4.36
C ILE A 40 -0.96 -9.55 4.77
N ARG A 41 -0.41 -9.60 5.99
CA ARG A 41 0.25 -10.80 6.52
C ARG A 41 -0.71 -11.94 6.84
N SER A 42 -1.98 -11.66 7.09
CA SER A 42 -3.00 -12.68 7.37
C SER A 42 -3.58 -13.32 6.11
N ILE A 43 -3.27 -12.79 4.92
CA ILE A 43 -3.69 -13.37 3.63
C ILE A 43 -3.14 -14.80 3.53
N PRO A 44 -4.00 -15.82 3.41
CA PRO A 44 -3.57 -17.21 3.24
C PRO A 44 -2.75 -17.38 1.96
N LYS A 45 -1.75 -18.26 2.00
CA LYS A 45 -0.93 -18.59 0.81
C LYS A 45 -1.74 -19.18 -0.34
N THR A 46 -2.88 -19.79 -0.04
CA THR A 46 -3.79 -20.41 -1.01
C THR A 46 -4.85 -19.45 -1.55
N ALA A 47 -4.86 -18.19 -1.10
CA ALA A 47 -5.86 -17.23 -1.54
C ALA A 47 -5.65 -16.83 -3.01
N PHE A 48 -6.75 -16.72 -3.76
CA PHE A 48 -6.77 -16.25 -5.15
C PHE A 48 -6.89 -14.73 -5.23
N LEU A 49 -6.18 -14.02 -4.36
CA LEU A 49 -6.22 -12.57 -4.35
C LEU A 49 -5.55 -12.04 -5.62
N GLU A 50 -6.30 -11.29 -6.42
CA GLU A 50 -5.87 -10.75 -7.71
C GLU A 50 -5.54 -9.27 -7.64
N HIS A 51 -6.24 -8.51 -6.79
CA HIS A 51 -6.08 -7.06 -6.73
C HIS A 51 -6.05 -6.57 -5.27
N ILE A 52 -5.10 -5.69 -4.98
CA ILE A 52 -5.09 -4.88 -3.77
C ILE A 52 -5.17 -3.42 -4.18
N THR A 53 -6.10 -2.68 -3.59
CA THR A 53 -6.22 -1.23 -3.77
C THR A 53 -5.92 -0.53 -2.46
N LEU A 54 -4.98 0.43 -2.46
CA LEU A 54 -4.75 1.33 -1.34
C LEU A 54 -5.19 2.74 -1.75
N SER A 55 -6.29 3.23 -1.18
CA SER A 55 -6.77 4.59 -1.40
C SER A 55 -6.23 5.52 -0.31
N SER A 56 -5.76 6.70 -0.72
CA SER A 56 -5.01 7.64 0.12
C SER A 56 -3.91 6.93 0.89
N PRO A 57 -2.99 6.20 0.25
CA PRO A 57 -2.03 5.37 0.99
C PRO A 57 -1.21 6.24 1.96
N VAL A 58 -0.87 7.46 1.57
CA VAL A 58 -0.01 8.35 2.34
C VAL A 58 -0.67 9.72 2.46
N PRO A 59 -0.72 10.34 3.66
CA PRO A 59 -1.16 11.72 3.80
C PRO A 59 -0.32 12.67 2.94
N HIS A 60 -0.97 13.56 2.19
CA HIS A 60 -0.33 14.54 1.29
C HIS A 60 0.77 15.36 2.00
N THR A 61 0.55 15.71 3.27
CA THR A 61 1.54 16.45 4.08
C THR A 61 2.84 15.67 4.30
N ILE A 62 2.80 14.33 4.36
CA ILE A 62 4.00 13.48 4.43
C ILE A 62 4.73 13.49 3.09
N LEU A 63 4.00 13.46 1.98
CA LEU A 63 4.57 13.50 0.63
C LEU A 63 5.29 14.82 0.35
N CYS A 64 4.69 15.96 0.73
CA CYS A 64 5.13 17.26 0.20
C CYS A 64 6.05 18.11 1.09
N SER A 65 6.19 17.85 2.41
CA SER A 65 6.79 18.87 3.30
C SER A 65 8.03 18.49 4.10
N VAL A 66 8.31 17.22 4.42
CA VAL A 66 9.42 16.91 5.37
C VAL A 66 10.01 15.51 5.15
N TRP A 67 9.98 14.99 3.92
CA TRP A 67 10.34 13.59 3.62
C TRP A 67 11.63 13.09 4.29
N SER A 68 12.75 13.75 3.99
CA SER A 68 14.08 13.28 4.38
C SER A 68 14.47 13.59 5.83
N ARG A 69 13.68 14.40 6.55
CA ARG A 69 14.03 14.90 7.90
C ARG A 69 12.93 14.70 8.95
N SER A 70 11.80 14.10 8.60
CA SER A 70 10.68 13.90 9.51
C SER A 70 10.86 12.66 10.38
N THR A 71 10.66 12.81 11.69
CA THR A 71 10.61 11.70 12.65
C THR A 71 9.49 10.71 12.33
N LEU A 72 8.37 11.18 11.75
CA LEU A 72 7.29 10.32 11.29
C LEU A 72 7.73 9.43 10.13
N VAL A 73 8.47 9.98 9.17
CA VAL A 73 8.96 9.20 8.01
C VAL A 73 9.92 8.12 8.48
N GLN A 74 10.85 8.44 9.37
CA GLN A 74 11.74 7.45 9.99
C GLN A 74 10.96 6.35 10.74
N ALA A 75 9.89 6.71 11.45
CA ALA A 75 9.05 5.74 12.14
C ALA A 75 8.29 4.81 11.17
N LEU A 76 7.88 5.33 10.01
CA LEU A 76 7.15 4.58 8.98
C LEU A 76 8.06 3.77 8.06
N GLU A 77 9.31 4.15 7.87
CA GLU A 77 10.24 3.53 6.91
C GLU A 77 10.29 2.00 7.04
N ARG A 78 10.54 1.48 8.25
CA ARG A 78 10.61 0.03 8.49
C ARG A 78 9.26 -0.66 8.27
N LEU A 79 8.16 0.01 8.58
CA LEU A 79 6.81 -0.52 8.47
C LEU A 79 6.42 -0.63 6.99
N LEU A 80 6.69 0.40 6.21
CA LEU A 80 6.39 0.47 4.78
C LEU A 80 7.29 -0.47 3.99
N TYR A 81 8.58 -0.58 4.35
CA TYR A 81 9.44 -1.64 3.83
C TYR A 81 8.88 -3.05 4.09
N SER A 82 8.26 -3.27 5.25
CA SER A 82 7.64 -4.55 5.57
C SER A 82 6.37 -4.81 4.74
N VAL A 83 5.57 -3.78 4.48
CA VAL A 83 4.39 -3.85 3.60
C VAL A 83 4.82 -4.17 2.16
N ASP A 84 5.80 -3.43 1.66
CA ASP A 84 6.40 -3.56 0.33
C ASP A 84 6.87 -5.01 0.07
N ARG A 85 7.67 -5.55 0.99
CA ARG A 85 8.12 -6.96 0.93
C ARG A 85 6.98 -7.96 1.02
N CYS A 86 5.88 -7.64 1.69
CA CYS A 86 4.71 -8.51 1.72
C CYS A 86 3.99 -8.53 0.37
N PHE A 87 3.86 -7.40 -0.32
CA PHE A 87 3.29 -7.37 -1.67
C PHE A 87 4.10 -8.20 -2.66
N VAL A 88 5.42 -8.04 -2.69
CA VAL A 88 6.30 -8.87 -3.53
C VAL A 88 6.09 -10.37 -3.26
N ARG A 89 6.02 -10.77 -1.98
CA ARG A 89 5.77 -12.17 -1.62
C ARG A 89 4.38 -12.66 -2.01
N LEU A 90 3.37 -11.79 -2.00
CA LEU A 90 2.03 -12.14 -2.45
C LEU A 90 2.00 -12.33 -3.97
N ILE A 91 2.71 -11.50 -4.73
CA ILE A 91 2.88 -11.67 -6.18
C ILE A 91 3.59 -12.98 -6.52
N ASP A 92 4.63 -13.34 -5.74
CA ASP A 92 5.35 -14.60 -5.95
C ASP A 92 4.49 -15.84 -5.68
N ARG A 93 3.57 -15.76 -4.70
CA ARG A 93 2.88 -16.93 -4.12
C ARG A 93 1.42 -17.05 -4.52
N ALA A 94 0.77 -15.92 -4.73
CA ALA A 94 -0.63 -15.78 -5.08
C ALA A 94 -0.71 -15.09 -6.45
N GLN A 95 -1.84 -15.23 -7.15
CA GLN A 95 -2.04 -14.58 -8.45
C GLN A 95 -2.31 -13.07 -8.30
N LEU A 96 -1.64 -12.36 -7.38
CA LEU A 96 -1.77 -10.92 -7.22
C LEU A 96 -1.28 -10.26 -8.52
N ARG A 97 -2.22 -9.74 -9.31
CA ARG A 97 -2.01 -9.15 -10.64
C ARG A 97 -1.91 -7.64 -10.59
N ALA A 98 -2.40 -6.99 -9.53
CA ALA A 98 -2.36 -5.55 -9.43
C ALA A 98 -2.27 -5.09 -7.99
N VAL A 99 -1.47 -4.04 -7.79
CA VAL A 99 -1.49 -3.20 -6.59
C VAL A 99 -1.80 -1.79 -7.08
N THR A 100 -3.04 -1.36 -6.86
CA THR A 100 -3.53 -0.04 -7.27
C THR A 100 -3.35 0.94 -6.13
N LEU A 101 -2.72 2.07 -6.38
CA LEU A 101 -2.63 3.16 -5.42
C LEU A 101 -3.54 4.28 -5.92
N VAL A 102 -4.48 4.73 -5.09
CA VAL A 102 -5.49 5.74 -5.46
C VAL A 102 -5.24 7.00 -4.64
N PRO A 103 -5.22 8.20 -5.24
CA PRO A 103 -5.06 9.45 -4.49
C PRO A 103 -6.25 9.73 -3.57
N PRO A 104 -6.13 10.67 -2.63
CA PRO A 104 -7.27 11.20 -1.90
C PRO A 104 -8.35 11.73 -2.84
N SER A 105 -9.61 11.59 -2.46
CA SER A 105 -10.74 12.08 -3.26
C SER A 105 -10.61 13.57 -3.54
N GLY A 106 -10.64 13.95 -4.81
CA GLY A 106 -10.51 15.35 -5.26
C GLY A 106 -9.07 15.83 -5.44
N GLU A 107 -8.08 14.96 -5.28
CA GLU A 107 -6.66 15.26 -5.55
C GLU A 107 -6.13 14.42 -6.72
N GLU A 108 -5.20 15.00 -7.48
CA GLU A 108 -4.38 14.27 -8.46
C GLU A 108 -2.96 14.10 -7.91
N PHE A 109 -2.36 12.93 -8.12
CA PHE A 109 -0.93 12.78 -7.87
C PHE A 109 -0.16 13.57 -8.93
N ILE A 110 0.37 14.72 -8.55
CA ILE A 110 1.33 15.49 -9.35
C ILE A 110 2.59 14.64 -9.59
N GLU A 111 3.21 14.76 -10.76
CA GLU A 111 4.38 13.98 -11.19
C GLU A 111 5.51 13.95 -10.14
N ASP A 112 5.71 15.04 -9.39
CA ASP A 112 6.70 15.12 -8.31
C ASP A 112 6.39 14.22 -7.10
N ASN A 113 5.12 13.95 -6.82
CA ASN A 113 4.72 13.04 -5.74
C ASN A 113 5.03 11.58 -6.07
N TRP A 114 5.23 11.24 -7.35
CA TRP A 114 5.55 9.87 -7.77
C TRP A 114 6.92 9.40 -7.32
N VAL A 115 7.90 10.29 -7.26
CA VAL A 115 9.23 9.96 -6.76
C VAL A 115 9.15 9.54 -5.29
N HIS A 116 8.35 10.27 -4.50
CA HIS A 116 8.11 9.95 -3.10
C HIS A 116 7.31 8.67 -2.91
N ILE A 117 6.24 8.47 -3.69
CA ILE A 117 5.43 7.24 -3.65
C ILE A 117 6.27 6.01 -4.03
N ARG A 118 7.09 6.11 -5.09
CA ARG A 118 8.00 5.04 -5.48
C ARG A 118 9.01 4.72 -4.38
N SER A 119 9.51 5.73 -3.67
CA SER A 119 10.42 5.51 -2.54
C SER A 119 9.80 4.82 -1.34
N PHE A 120 8.46 4.79 -1.21
CA PHE A 120 7.78 3.97 -0.20
C PHE A 120 7.70 2.48 -0.55
N PHE A 121 7.62 2.16 -1.84
CA PHE A 121 7.47 0.78 -2.34
C PHE A 121 8.56 0.41 -3.37
N PRO A 122 9.85 0.61 -3.03
CA PRO A 122 10.93 0.41 -3.99
C PRO A 122 11.05 -1.05 -4.43
N ALA A 123 10.86 -2.02 -3.52
CA ALA A 123 11.00 -3.43 -3.85
C ALA A 123 9.87 -3.91 -4.76
N LEU A 124 8.64 -3.45 -4.55
CA LEU A 124 7.53 -3.70 -5.48
C LEU A 124 7.85 -3.14 -6.86
N TRP A 125 8.35 -1.91 -6.94
CA TRP A 125 8.68 -1.26 -8.21
C TRP A 125 9.80 -1.99 -8.98
N ASP A 126 10.89 -2.31 -8.27
CA ASP A 126 12.01 -3.05 -8.83
C ASP A 126 11.57 -4.44 -9.27
N TYR A 127 10.73 -5.12 -8.48
CA TYR A 127 10.20 -6.43 -8.83
C TYR A 127 9.34 -6.38 -10.10
N VAL A 128 8.44 -5.40 -10.24
CA VAL A 128 7.62 -5.23 -11.47
C VAL A 128 8.50 -4.99 -12.70
N SER A 129 9.63 -4.27 -12.54
CA SER A 129 10.56 -4.06 -13.64
C SER A 129 11.31 -5.31 -14.09
N LEU A 130 11.43 -6.31 -13.21
CA LEU A 130 12.19 -7.55 -13.43
C LEU A 130 11.33 -8.73 -13.91
N VAL A 131 10.01 -8.70 -13.66
CA VAL A 131 9.12 -9.83 -13.93
C VAL A 131 8.22 -9.53 -15.13
N THR A 132 8.21 -10.44 -16.11
CA THR A 132 7.37 -10.34 -17.33
C THR A 132 5.87 -10.48 -17.09
N LYS A 133 5.44 -10.74 -15.86
CA LYS A 133 4.03 -10.69 -15.47
C LYS A 133 3.62 -9.21 -15.44
N ARG A 134 2.64 -8.83 -16.27
CA ARG A 134 1.98 -7.53 -16.16
C ARG A 134 1.36 -7.43 -14.78
N ILE A 135 2.04 -6.67 -13.92
CA ILE A 135 1.45 -6.21 -12.68
C ILE A 135 1.09 -4.77 -12.92
N ASP A 136 -0.21 -4.53 -13.01
CA ASP A 136 -0.69 -3.21 -13.27
C ASP A 136 -0.65 -2.44 -11.95
N ILE A 137 0.40 -1.63 -11.78
CA ILE A 137 0.37 -0.55 -10.81
C ILE A 137 -0.44 0.58 -11.43
N CYS A 138 -1.77 0.39 -11.47
CA CYS A 138 -2.70 1.40 -11.98
C CYS A 138 -2.89 2.51 -10.95
N TYR A 139 -3.02 3.72 -11.45
CA TYR A 139 -3.51 4.87 -10.70
C TYR A 139 -4.72 5.40 -11.46
N ILE A 140 -5.86 5.42 -10.79
CA ILE A 140 -7.10 5.96 -11.36
C ILE A 140 -7.11 7.43 -10.97
N SER A 141 -6.98 8.34 -11.94
CA SER A 141 -7.43 9.72 -11.72
C SER A 141 -8.95 9.71 -11.84
N HIS A 142 -9.62 10.26 -10.84
CA HIS A 142 -11.03 10.58 -10.98
C HIS A 142 -11.09 11.92 -11.73
N ALA A 143 -11.34 11.84 -13.04
CA ALA A 143 -11.74 12.99 -13.85
C ALA A 143 -13.13 13.49 -13.45
#